data_AF-A0A849SSU6-F1
#
_entry.id   AF-A0A849SSU6-F1
#
_cell.length_a   1.000
_cell.length_b   1.000
_cell.length_c   1.000
_cell.angle_alpha   90.00
_cell.angle_beta   90.00
_cell.angle_gamma   90.00
#
_symmetry.space_group_name_H-M   'P 1'
#
loop_
_entity.id
_entity.type
_entity.pdbx_description
1 polymer ?
#
loop_
_entity_poly.entity_id
_entity_poly.type
_entity_poly.pdbx_seq_one_letter_code
_entity_poly.pdbx_strand_id
1 'polypeptide(L)'
;MQTTTDELMHPDRSDPAFISELRTQLKLTESLHTPWLADALAHRIARSPNDLRGHVQRIMLHQHLNQGDALFAALLDLFIALGHWGLALRKRLLQTSANLLNNTQYEFLNSRLDSGISNNEIHPPALRSRLSQGSTGSFNFIIRSNNRHQSDLRPALEQALDFLNYGQLDQAQETLEQALIENPTDPAIARELADLYTHTCDSNAVANLLAKLGMNAPEIIKNITLKPIVTA
;
A
#
# COMPACT_ATOMS: atom_id res chain seq x y z
N MET A 1 -59.25 -18.63 -7.50
CA MET A 1 -58.86 -17.45 -8.29
C MET A 1 -57.35 -17.32 -8.17
N GLN A 2 -56.62 -17.70 -9.22
CA GLN A 2 -55.16 -17.69 -9.26
C GLN A 2 -54.68 -16.26 -9.45
N THR A 3 -53.76 -15.82 -8.59
CA THR A 3 -53.02 -14.57 -8.72
C THR A 3 -51.97 -14.75 -9.81
N THR A 4 -52.23 -14.17 -10.99
CA THR A 4 -51.26 -14.04 -12.07
C THR A 4 -50.14 -13.13 -11.59
N THR A 5 -48.96 -13.70 -11.36
CA THR A 5 -47.72 -12.95 -11.21
C THR A 5 -47.46 -12.21 -12.51
N ASP A 6 -47.44 -10.89 -12.42
CA ASP A 6 -46.94 -9.97 -13.44
C ASP A 6 -45.53 -10.39 -13.86
N GLU A 7 -45.44 -11.12 -14.97
CA GLU A 7 -44.26 -11.19 -15.82
C GLU A 7 -44.00 -9.78 -16.35
N LEU A 8 -43.12 -9.05 -15.66
CA LEU A 8 -42.46 -7.87 -16.20
C LEU A 8 -41.67 -8.30 -17.45
N MET A 9 -42.29 -8.17 -18.62
CA MET A 9 -41.66 -8.19 -19.93
C MET A 9 -40.49 -7.20 -19.94
N HIS A 10 -39.27 -7.72 -19.80
CA HIS A 10 -38.08 -7.00 -20.21
C HIS A 10 -38.10 -6.90 -21.74
N PRO A 11 -37.99 -5.70 -22.34
CA PRO A 11 -37.97 -5.57 -23.78
C PRO A 11 -36.71 -6.25 -24.32
N ASP A 12 -36.91 -7.20 -25.23
CA ASP A 12 -35.91 -7.70 -26.17
C ASP A 12 -34.55 -8.13 -25.58
N ARG A 13 -34.55 -9.18 -24.75
CA ARG A 13 -33.31 -9.93 -24.43
C ARG A 13 -32.96 -10.85 -25.60
N SER A 14 -32.65 -10.28 -26.76
CA SER A 14 -32.02 -11.03 -27.85
C SER A 14 -30.70 -11.64 -27.34
N ASP A 15 -30.48 -12.95 -27.56
CA ASP A 15 -29.25 -13.61 -27.12
C ASP A 15 -28.01 -12.87 -27.67
N PRO A 16 -26.97 -12.59 -26.86
CA PRO A 16 -25.81 -11.80 -27.29
C PRO A 16 -25.13 -12.37 -28.53
N ALA A 17 -25.26 -13.68 -28.78
CA ALA A 17 -24.75 -14.32 -29.98
C ALA A 17 -25.39 -13.77 -31.27
N PHE A 18 -26.63 -13.27 -31.22
CA PHE A 18 -27.33 -12.73 -32.38
C PHE A 18 -27.16 -11.21 -32.56
N ILE A 19 -26.51 -10.53 -31.61
CA ILE A 19 -26.19 -9.10 -31.74
C ILE A 19 -24.96 -8.94 -32.64
N SER A 20 -25.18 -8.65 -33.93
CA SER A 20 -24.10 -8.50 -34.91
C SER A 20 -23.11 -7.39 -34.56
N GLU A 21 -23.58 -6.31 -33.94
CA GLU A 21 -22.77 -5.15 -33.56
C GLU A 21 -21.62 -5.52 -32.62
N LEU A 22 -21.80 -6.51 -31.75
CA LEU A 22 -20.75 -7.03 -30.88
C LEU A 22 -19.56 -7.62 -31.68
N ARG A 23 -19.77 -7.97 -32.95
CA ARG A 23 -18.78 -8.59 -33.85
C ARG A 23 -18.35 -7.69 -34.99
N THR A 24 -19.03 -6.58 -35.25
CA THR A 24 -18.75 -5.72 -36.40
C THR A 24 -18.38 -4.29 -36.02
N GLN A 25 -18.79 -3.82 -34.84
CA GLN A 25 -18.63 -2.42 -34.44
C GLN A 25 -17.88 -2.30 -33.12
N LEU A 26 -17.13 -1.21 -32.95
CA LEU A 26 -16.50 -0.89 -31.66
C LEU A 26 -17.46 -0.11 -30.74
N LYS A 27 -18.17 0.86 -31.30
CA LYS A 27 -19.20 1.62 -30.61
C LYS A 27 -20.54 0.92 -30.81
N LEU A 28 -21.24 0.65 -29.72
CA LEU A 28 -22.55 0.02 -29.75
C LEU A 28 -23.63 1.09 -29.80
N THR A 29 -24.73 0.78 -30.47
CA THR A 29 -25.92 1.63 -30.50
C THR A 29 -26.45 1.87 -29.08
N GLU A 30 -26.94 3.08 -28.79
CA GLU A 30 -27.38 3.46 -27.43
C GLU A 30 -28.50 2.55 -26.87
N SER A 31 -29.35 2.00 -27.73
CA SER A 31 -30.39 1.03 -27.35
C SER A 31 -29.81 -0.25 -26.71
N LEU A 32 -28.56 -0.58 -27.01
CA LEU A 32 -27.86 -1.73 -26.46
C LEU A 32 -27.14 -1.42 -25.15
N HIS A 33 -27.13 -0.17 -24.68
CA HIS A 33 -26.41 0.23 -23.48
C HIS A 33 -27.13 -0.26 -22.22
N THR A 34 -27.04 -1.55 -21.95
CA THR A 34 -27.72 -2.23 -20.85
C THR A 34 -26.73 -2.95 -19.94
N PRO A 35 -26.99 -3.03 -18.61
CA PRO A 35 -26.13 -3.78 -17.70
C PRO A 35 -25.97 -5.26 -18.08
N TRP A 36 -27.04 -5.88 -18.57
CA TRP A 36 -27.03 -7.26 -19.03
C TRP A 36 -26.03 -7.49 -20.18
N LEU A 37 -25.91 -6.54 -21.11
CA LEU A 37 -24.94 -6.66 -22.20
C LEU A 37 -23.50 -6.56 -21.68
N ALA A 38 -23.27 -5.77 -20.64
CA ALA A 38 -21.97 -5.69 -19.99
C ALA A 38 -21.57 -7.03 -19.34
N ASP A 39 -22.54 -7.74 -18.72
CA ASP A 39 -22.33 -9.07 -18.18
C ASP A 39 -22.08 -10.12 -19.28
N ALA A 40 -22.81 -10.05 -20.39
CA ALA A 40 -22.57 -10.90 -21.55
C ALA A 40 -21.15 -10.71 -22.11
N LEU A 41 -20.69 -9.45 -22.23
CA LEU A 41 -19.31 -9.13 -22.60
C LEU A 41 -18.30 -9.64 -21.58
N ALA A 42 -18.59 -9.54 -20.28
CA ALA A 42 -17.74 -10.07 -19.23
C ALA A 42 -17.56 -11.60 -19.37
N HIS A 43 -18.63 -12.34 -19.64
CA HIS A 43 -18.55 -13.78 -19.90
C HIS A 43 -17.78 -14.12 -21.17
N ARG A 44 -17.91 -13.29 -22.22
CA ARG A 44 -17.13 -13.45 -23.45
C ARG A 44 -15.64 -13.24 -23.20
N ILE A 45 -15.27 -12.21 -22.43
CA ILE A 45 -13.88 -11.93 -22.02
C ILE A 45 -13.31 -13.07 -21.17
N ALA A 46 -14.09 -13.60 -20.22
CA ALA A 46 -13.65 -14.73 -19.41
C ALA A 46 -13.29 -15.97 -20.25
N ARG A 47 -14.01 -16.20 -21.36
CA ARG A 47 -13.74 -17.30 -22.30
C ARG A 47 -12.64 -16.99 -23.30
N SER A 48 -12.50 -15.72 -23.69
CA SER A 48 -11.49 -15.26 -24.65
C SER A 48 -10.82 -13.98 -24.13
N PRO A 49 -9.82 -14.10 -23.23
CA PRO A 49 -9.19 -12.96 -22.57
C PRO A 49 -8.53 -11.97 -23.54
N ASN A 50 -8.11 -12.44 -24.72
CA ASN A 50 -7.45 -11.63 -25.74
C ASN A 50 -8.43 -10.91 -26.68
N ASP A 51 -9.74 -10.98 -26.43
CA ASP A 51 -10.75 -10.25 -27.20
C ASP A 51 -10.73 -8.76 -26.87
N LEU A 52 -9.80 -8.04 -27.49
CA LEU A 52 -9.58 -6.63 -27.25
C LEU A 52 -10.82 -5.77 -27.54
N ARG A 53 -11.60 -6.15 -28.55
CA ARG A 53 -12.83 -5.42 -28.88
C ARG A 53 -13.86 -5.58 -27.77
N GLY A 54 -14.03 -6.80 -27.24
CA GLY A 54 -14.92 -7.06 -26.12
C GLY A 54 -14.57 -6.23 -24.89
N HIS A 55 -13.27 -6.11 -24.56
CA HIS A 55 -12.80 -5.24 -23.48
C HIS A 55 -13.16 -3.78 -23.70
N VAL A 56 -12.87 -3.23 -24.87
CA VAL A 56 -13.14 -1.80 -25.17
C VAL A 56 -14.65 -1.53 -25.19
N GLN A 57 -15.45 -2.41 -25.81
CA GLN A 57 -16.91 -2.30 -25.78
C GLN A 57 -17.44 -2.28 -24.35
N ARG A 58 -16.93 -3.15 -23.48
CA ARG A 58 -17.34 -3.24 -22.08
C ARG A 58 -16.95 -2.00 -21.28
N ILE A 59 -15.75 -1.45 -21.51
CA ILE A 59 -15.30 -0.19 -20.91
C ILE A 59 -16.21 0.96 -21.33
N MET A 60 -16.45 1.12 -22.63
CA MET A 60 -17.33 2.18 -23.15
C MET A 60 -18.75 2.05 -22.61
N LEU A 61 -19.25 0.82 -22.51
CA LEU A 61 -20.57 0.55 -21.95
C LEU A 61 -20.66 0.99 -20.47
N HIS A 62 -19.66 0.69 -19.64
CA HIS A 62 -19.64 1.15 -18.25
C HIS A 62 -19.42 2.67 -18.11
N GLN A 63 -18.73 3.32 -19.05
CA GLN A 63 -18.67 4.78 -19.14
C GLN A 63 -20.06 5.37 -19.40
N HIS A 64 -20.79 4.85 -20.39
CA HIS A 64 -22.16 5.29 -20.70
C HIS A 64 -23.15 5.05 -19.57
N LEU A 65 -23.03 3.92 -18.86
CA LEU A 65 -23.86 3.58 -17.71
C LEU A 65 -23.46 4.31 -16.41
N ASN A 66 -22.41 5.13 -16.44
CA ASN A 66 -21.88 5.86 -15.28
C ASN A 66 -21.53 4.96 -14.07
N GLN A 67 -20.95 3.78 -14.33
CA GLN A 67 -20.66 2.76 -13.30
C GLN A 67 -19.16 2.71 -12.98
N GLY A 68 -18.68 3.57 -12.09
CA GLY A 68 -17.25 3.71 -11.74
C GLY A 68 -16.57 2.41 -11.30
N ASP A 69 -17.15 1.66 -10.35
CA ASP A 69 -16.54 0.41 -9.88
C ASP A 69 -16.51 -0.69 -10.94
N ALA A 70 -17.54 -0.74 -11.80
CA ALA A 70 -17.60 -1.69 -12.91
C ALA A 70 -16.62 -1.32 -14.03
N LEU A 71 -16.45 -0.02 -14.26
CA LEU A 71 -15.48 0.53 -15.18
C LEU A 71 -14.05 0.22 -14.73
N PHE A 72 -13.74 0.40 -13.45
CA PHE A 72 -12.47 0.01 -12.87
C PHE A 72 -12.16 -1.47 -13.11
N ALA A 73 -13.12 -2.35 -12.82
CA ALA A 73 -12.97 -3.77 -13.07
C ALA A 73 -12.74 -4.13 -14.55
N ALA A 74 -13.42 -3.44 -15.48
CA ALA A 74 -13.22 -3.64 -16.92
C ALA A 74 -11.86 -3.12 -17.41
N LEU A 75 -11.38 -2.00 -16.87
CA LEU A 75 -10.03 -1.49 -17.13
C LEU A 75 -8.96 -2.44 -16.58
N LEU A 76 -9.16 -2.96 -15.37
CA LEU A 76 -8.28 -3.95 -14.77
C LEU A 76 -8.16 -5.21 -15.66
N ASP A 77 -9.30 -5.75 -16.11
CA ASP A 77 -9.32 -6.90 -17.04
C ASP A 77 -8.54 -6.59 -18.33
N LEU A 78 -8.69 -5.40 -18.89
CA LEU A 78 -7.92 -4.99 -20.07
C LEU A 78 -6.41 -4.92 -19.78
N PHE A 79 -6.00 -4.33 -18.66
CA PHE A 79 -4.59 -4.21 -18.29
C PHE A 79 -3.95 -5.59 -18.10
N ILE A 80 -4.68 -6.53 -17.50
CA ILE A 80 -4.26 -7.92 -17.36
C ILE A 80 -4.12 -8.59 -18.74
N ALA A 81 -5.13 -8.45 -19.61
CA ALA A 81 -5.11 -9.06 -20.94
C ALA A 81 -3.98 -8.54 -21.82
N LEU A 82 -3.66 -7.24 -21.73
CA LEU A 82 -2.59 -6.62 -22.51
C LEU A 82 -1.19 -6.90 -21.94
N GLY A 83 -1.05 -7.20 -20.65
CA GLY A 83 0.25 -7.39 -20.01
C GLY A 83 1.16 -6.18 -20.24
N HIS A 84 2.36 -6.37 -20.79
CA HIS A 84 3.28 -5.27 -21.12
C HIS A 84 2.98 -4.56 -22.47
N TRP A 85 2.07 -5.09 -23.29
CA TRP A 85 1.73 -4.52 -24.61
C TRP A 85 0.69 -3.42 -24.54
N GLY A 86 0.51 -2.62 -25.60
CA GLY A 86 -0.67 -1.75 -25.71
C GLY A 86 -0.71 -0.53 -24.78
N LEU A 87 0.45 -0.01 -24.37
CA LEU A 87 0.59 1.23 -23.56
C LEU A 87 -0.31 2.37 -24.07
N ALA A 88 -0.29 2.65 -25.37
CA ALA A 88 -1.09 3.72 -25.97
C ALA A 88 -2.59 3.54 -25.74
N LEU A 89 -3.08 2.29 -25.79
CA LEU A 89 -4.48 1.98 -25.55
C LEU A 89 -4.85 2.10 -24.08
N ARG A 90 -4.02 1.57 -23.18
CA ARG A 90 -4.19 1.73 -21.72
C ARG A 90 -4.26 3.19 -21.32
N LYS A 91 -3.30 3.99 -21.79
CA LYS A 91 -3.23 5.43 -21.50
C LYS A 91 -4.50 6.14 -21.98
N ARG A 92 -4.91 5.90 -23.22
CA ARG A 92 -6.12 6.50 -23.79
C ARG A 92 -7.37 6.15 -22.99
N LEU A 93 -7.58 4.88 -22.68
CA LEU A 93 -8.80 4.44 -22.00
C LEU A 93 -8.84 4.91 -20.54
N LEU A 94 -7.70 4.90 -19.84
CA LEU A 94 -7.58 5.46 -18.50
C LEU A 94 -7.90 6.96 -18.49
N GLN A 95 -7.35 7.74 -19.42
CA GLN A 95 -7.63 9.17 -19.55
C GLN A 95 -9.12 9.45 -19.78
N THR A 96 -9.77 8.70 -20.68
CA THR A 96 -11.22 8.87 -20.91
C THR A 96 -12.09 8.41 -19.75
N SER A 97 -11.55 7.64 -18.81
CA SER A 97 -12.27 7.08 -17.66
C SER A 97 -12.02 7.85 -16.37
N ALA A 98 -11.07 8.79 -16.35
CA ALA A 98 -10.54 9.39 -15.13
C ALA A 98 -11.63 9.98 -14.21
N ASN A 99 -12.63 10.65 -14.79
CA ASN A 99 -13.69 11.32 -14.02
C ASN A 99 -14.64 10.36 -13.29
N LEU A 100 -14.62 9.06 -13.63
CA LEU A 100 -15.50 8.04 -13.05
C LEU A 100 -14.77 7.12 -12.08
N LEU A 101 -13.45 7.27 -11.96
CA LEU A 101 -12.63 6.50 -11.03
C LEU A 101 -12.40 7.30 -9.76
N ASN A 102 -12.33 6.61 -8.63
CA ASN A 102 -11.80 7.24 -7.42
C ASN A 102 -10.26 7.36 -7.51
N ASN A 103 -9.67 8.19 -6.65
CA ASN A 103 -8.22 8.47 -6.67
C ASN A 103 -7.39 7.19 -6.53
N THR A 104 -7.75 6.30 -5.61
CA THR A 104 -7.04 5.03 -5.38
C THR A 104 -7.05 4.14 -6.63
N GLN A 105 -8.19 4.00 -7.30
CA GLN A 105 -8.33 3.22 -8.53
C GLN A 105 -7.53 3.85 -9.68
N TYR A 106 -7.60 5.16 -9.84
CA TYR A 106 -6.88 5.88 -10.89
C TYR A 106 -5.37 5.78 -10.70
N GLU A 107 -4.86 6.07 -9.51
CA GLU A 107 -3.43 5.99 -9.19
C GLU A 107 -2.89 4.57 -9.36
N PHE A 108 -3.65 3.56 -8.95
CA PHE A 108 -3.32 2.16 -9.16
C PHE A 108 -3.13 1.85 -10.64
N LEU A 109 -4.09 2.18 -11.51
CA LEU A 109 -3.94 1.95 -12.95
C LEU A 109 -2.82 2.80 -13.57
N ASN A 110 -2.72 4.07 -13.17
CA ASN A 110 -1.76 5.02 -13.75
C ASN A 110 -0.31 4.59 -13.51
N SER A 111 -0.01 4.09 -12.32
CA SER A 111 1.33 3.58 -11.96
C SER A 111 1.71 2.26 -12.65
N ARG A 112 0.76 1.59 -13.32
CA ARG A 112 0.98 0.35 -14.09
C ARG A 112 0.79 0.53 -15.59
N LEU A 113 0.82 1.76 -16.10
CA LEU A 113 0.68 2.03 -17.53
C LEU A 113 1.76 1.32 -18.37
N ASP A 114 3.01 1.38 -17.94
CA ASP A 114 4.14 0.81 -18.68
C ASP A 114 4.26 -0.71 -18.49
N SER A 115 4.23 -1.18 -17.24
CA SER A 115 4.40 -2.59 -16.88
C SER A 115 3.20 -3.49 -17.22
N GLY A 116 1.99 -2.92 -17.22
CA GLY A 116 0.77 -3.70 -17.12
C GLY A 116 0.53 -4.26 -15.72
N ILE A 117 -0.43 -5.18 -15.62
CA ILE A 117 -0.88 -5.79 -14.36
C ILE A 117 -0.87 -7.31 -14.52
N SER A 118 -0.36 -8.00 -13.50
CA SER A 118 -0.46 -9.47 -13.43
C SER A 118 -1.82 -9.89 -12.84
N ASN A 119 -2.37 -11.02 -13.27
CA ASN A 119 -3.70 -11.49 -12.84
C ASN A 119 -3.82 -11.81 -11.34
N ASN A 120 -2.70 -11.92 -10.64
CA ASN A 120 -2.56 -12.21 -9.21
C ASN A 120 -2.00 -11.02 -8.40
N GLU A 121 -1.83 -9.85 -9.04
CA GLU A 121 -1.37 -8.65 -8.35
C GLU A 121 -2.44 -8.13 -7.38
N ILE A 122 -2.02 -7.61 -6.23
CA ILE A 122 -2.93 -7.01 -5.26
C ILE A 122 -3.44 -5.68 -5.81
N HIS A 123 -4.76 -5.53 -5.85
CA HIS A 123 -5.43 -4.34 -6.39
C HIS A 123 -6.62 -3.91 -5.51
N PRO A 124 -7.10 -2.66 -5.64
CA PRO A 124 -8.34 -2.21 -5.00
C PRO A 124 -9.53 -3.12 -5.33
N PRO A 125 -10.58 -3.22 -4.50
CA PRO A 125 -11.70 -4.13 -4.75
C PRO A 125 -12.28 -4.01 -6.17
N ALA A 126 -12.34 -5.12 -6.91
CA ALA A 126 -12.79 -5.18 -8.30
C ALA A 126 -13.78 -6.35 -8.50
N LEU A 127 -14.92 -6.33 -7.81
CA LEU A 127 -15.90 -7.43 -7.78
C LEU A 127 -16.40 -7.89 -9.16
N ARG A 128 -16.35 -7.00 -10.16
CA ARG A 128 -16.80 -7.29 -11.53
C ARG A 128 -15.66 -7.70 -12.47
N SER A 129 -14.42 -7.82 -11.98
CA SER A 129 -13.29 -8.28 -12.80
C SER A 129 -13.46 -9.77 -13.10
N ARG A 130 -13.08 -10.20 -14.30
CA ARG A 130 -13.15 -11.59 -14.75
C ARG A 130 -11.78 -12.24 -14.91
N LEU A 131 -10.74 -11.42 -15.06
CA LEU A 131 -9.39 -11.90 -15.28
C LEU A 131 -8.49 -11.77 -14.05
N SER A 132 -8.88 -10.97 -13.06
CA SER A 132 -8.21 -10.98 -11.77
C SER A 132 -8.61 -12.22 -10.96
N GLN A 133 -7.63 -12.84 -10.31
CA GLN A 133 -7.88 -13.91 -9.32
C GLN A 133 -8.40 -13.37 -7.98
N GLY A 134 -8.42 -12.04 -7.83
CA GLY A 134 -8.81 -11.36 -6.60
C GLY A 134 -7.82 -11.60 -5.47
N SER A 135 -7.92 -10.77 -4.43
CA SER A 135 -7.25 -11.04 -3.17
C SER A 135 -8.14 -11.99 -2.36
N THR A 136 -7.87 -13.29 -2.36
CA THR A 136 -8.33 -14.14 -1.25
C THR A 136 -7.64 -13.60 -0.01
N GLY A 137 -8.42 -13.12 0.96
CA GLY A 137 -7.93 -12.41 2.13
C GLY A 137 -6.65 -13.03 2.68
N SER A 138 -5.62 -12.20 2.85
CA SER A 138 -4.43 -12.63 3.56
C SER A 138 -4.87 -12.88 5.01
N PHE A 139 -4.93 -14.15 5.42
CA PHE A 139 -5.13 -14.51 6.83
C PHE A 139 -3.88 -14.22 7.69
N ASN A 140 -2.91 -13.43 7.20
CA ASN A 140 -1.88 -12.83 8.04
C ASN A 140 -2.47 -11.66 8.84
N PHE A 141 -3.45 -11.95 9.70
CA PHE A 141 -3.81 -11.07 10.82
C PHE A 141 -2.63 -10.86 11.77
N ILE A 142 -1.64 -11.74 11.71
CA ILE A 142 -0.37 -11.62 12.41
C ILE A 142 0.69 -11.27 11.38
N ILE A 143 0.86 -9.97 11.13
CA ILE A 143 2.14 -9.48 10.62
C ILE A 143 3.08 -9.56 11.82
N ARG A 144 3.91 -10.60 11.88
CA ARG A 144 5.09 -10.52 12.75
C ARG A 144 5.90 -9.36 12.21
N SER A 145 5.89 -8.26 12.96
CA SER A 145 6.79 -7.14 12.78
C SER A 145 8.21 -7.70 12.82
N ASN A 146 8.74 -8.06 11.65
CA ASN A 146 10.16 -8.06 11.39
C ASN A 146 10.53 -6.62 11.03
N ASN A 147 10.19 -5.68 11.91
CA ASN A 147 10.73 -4.33 11.87
C ASN A 147 12.16 -4.38 12.41
N ARG A 148 12.99 -5.23 11.80
CA ARG A 148 14.45 -5.17 11.91
C ARG A 148 14.91 -4.33 10.73
N HIS A 149 15.25 -3.08 11.03
CA HIS A 149 15.91 -2.10 10.17
C HIS A 149 15.00 -1.29 9.24
N GLN A 150 14.39 -0.23 9.76
CA GLN A 150 14.95 1.12 9.66
C GLN A 150 14.06 2.14 10.40
N SER A 151 14.73 3.01 11.17
CA SER A 151 14.24 4.20 11.88
C SER A 151 13.13 4.01 12.92
N ASP A 152 13.53 3.78 14.17
CA ASP A 152 13.20 4.70 15.26
C ASP A 152 14.13 4.42 16.44
N LEU A 153 15.04 5.34 16.73
CA LEU A 153 16.03 5.30 17.82
C LEU A 153 15.42 5.76 19.18
N ARG A 154 14.09 5.70 19.30
CA ARG A 154 13.37 5.94 20.55
C ARG A 154 13.37 4.76 21.55
N PRO A 155 13.57 3.47 21.19
CA PRO A 155 13.40 2.38 22.15
C PRO A 155 14.57 2.27 23.12
N ALA A 156 15.78 2.71 22.79
CA ALA A 156 16.92 2.60 23.71
C ALA A 156 16.82 3.57 24.89
N LEU A 157 16.40 4.82 24.64
CA LEU A 157 16.13 5.79 25.69
C LEU A 157 14.91 5.38 26.54
N GLU A 158 13.84 4.92 25.89
CA GLU A 158 12.63 4.45 26.59
C GLU A 158 12.92 3.21 27.45
N GLN A 159 13.69 2.24 26.94
CA GLN A 159 14.14 1.07 27.71
C GLN A 159 15.05 1.45 28.88
N ALA A 160 15.97 2.40 28.68
CA ALA A 160 16.82 2.88 29.75
C ALA A 160 16.01 3.56 30.86
N LEU A 161 15.00 4.35 30.50
CA LEU A 161 14.07 4.97 31.46
C LEU A 161 13.23 3.92 32.20
N ASP A 162 12.77 2.87 31.51
CA ASP A 162 12.09 1.75 32.16
C ASP A 162 13.02 1.05 33.17
N PHE A 163 14.27 0.77 32.80
CA PHE A 163 15.23 0.19 33.73
C PHE A 163 15.51 1.09 34.94
N LEU A 164 15.58 2.42 34.75
CA LEU A 164 15.67 3.37 35.86
C LEU A 164 14.43 3.32 36.77
N ASN A 165 13.23 3.26 36.19
CA ASN A 165 11.98 3.13 36.94
C ASN A 165 11.91 1.82 37.75
N TYR A 166 12.54 0.75 37.27
CA TYR A 166 12.65 -0.53 37.97
C TYR A 166 13.93 -0.65 38.84
N GLY A 167 14.73 0.41 38.97
CA GLY A 167 15.94 0.44 39.79
C GLY A 167 17.12 -0.38 39.24
N GLN A 168 17.06 -0.79 37.98
CA GLN A 168 18.09 -1.58 37.29
C GLN A 168 19.15 -0.67 36.66
N LEU A 169 19.94 0.00 37.52
CA LEU A 169 20.90 1.03 37.11
C LEU A 169 21.96 0.53 36.12
N ASP A 170 22.52 -0.67 36.35
CA ASP A 170 23.56 -1.24 35.50
C ASP A 170 23.07 -1.50 34.06
N GLN A 171 21.82 -1.96 33.92
CA GLN A 171 21.20 -2.24 32.63
C GLN A 171 20.76 -0.97 31.90
N ALA A 172 20.29 0.04 32.64
CA ALA A 172 20.01 1.36 32.10
C ALA A 172 21.29 1.98 31.52
N GLN A 173 22.40 1.90 32.27
CA GLN A 173 23.70 2.41 31.84
C GLN A 173 24.19 1.71 30.58
N GLU A 174 24.26 0.38 30.57
CA GLU A 174 24.73 -0.40 29.42
C GLU A 174 23.92 -0.09 28.14
N THR A 175 22.60 0.04 28.28
CA THR A 175 21.69 0.36 27.16
C THR A 175 21.97 1.77 26.60
N LEU A 176 22.22 2.76 27.46
CA LEU A 176 22.56 4.12 27.05
C LEU A 176 23.97 4.21 26.44
N GLU A 177 24.96 3.50 26.98
CA GLU A 177 26.32 3.43 26.41
C GLU A 177 26.27 2.88 24.98
N GLN A 178 25.56 1.77 24.79
CA GLN A 178 25.44 1.10 23.51
C GLN A 178 24.74 2.01 22.48
N ALA A 179 23.68 2.69 22.89
CA ALA A 179 22.96 3.63 22.02
C ALA A 179 23.83 4.84 21.62
N LEU A 180 24.70 5.31 22.52
CA LEU A 180 25.62 6.42 22.24
C LEU A 180 26.80 5.99 21.35
N ILE A 181 27.26 4.74 21.45
CA ILE A 181 28.24 4.15 20.50
C ILE A 181 27.63 4.06 19.10
N GLU A 182 26.36 3.67 19.00
CA GLU A 182 25.65 3.54 17.74
C GLU A 182 25.30 4.90 17.10
N ASN A 183 25.01 5.92 17.91
CA ASN A 183 24.76 7.29 17.46
C ASN A 183 25.40 8.34 18.38
N PRO A 184 26.66 8.72 18.12
CA PRO A 184 27.42 9.65 18.98
C PRO A 184 26.85 11.06 19.08
N THR A 185 25.92 11.44 18.21
CA THR A 185 25.39 12.81 18.10
C THR A 185 24.04 13.03 18.78
N ASP A 186 23.50 12.08 19.53
CA ASP A 186 22.22 12.27 20.23
C ASP A 186 22.42 12.98 21.59
N PRO A 187 22.01 14.25 21.73
CA PRO A 187 22.20 15.01 22.96
C PRO A 187 21.31 14.54 24.12
N ALA A 188 20.20 13.86 23.85
CA ALA A 188 19.29 13.40 24.91
C ALA A 188 19.88 12.20 25.66
N ILE A 189 20.41 11.22 24.93
CA ILE A 189 21.08 10.03 25.48
C ILE A 189 22.34 10.43 26.25
N ALA A 190 23.12 11.38 25.70
CA ALA A 190 24.32 11.88 26.35
C ALA A 190 24.02 12.57 27.70
N ARG A 191 22.90 13.30 27.80
CA ARG A 191 22.49 13.97 29.04
C ARG A 191 22.07 12.99 30.13
N GLU A 192 21.19 12.04 29.79
CA GLU A 192 20.72 11.05 30.77
C GLU A 192 21.86 10.16 31.28
N LEU A 193 22.81 9.79 30.40
CA LEU A 193 23.99 9.04 30.80
C LEU A 193 24.92 9.88 31.70
N ALA A 194 25.05 11.19 31.45
CA ALA A 194 25.80 12.08 32.32
C ALA A 194 25.16 12.20 33.71
N ASP A 195 23.84 12.37 33.78
CA ASP A 195 23.10 12.43 35.04
C ASP A 195 23.27 11.11 35.81
N LEU A 196 23.15 9.95 35.14
CA LEU A 196 23.40 8.64 35.75
C LEU A 196 24.82 8.54 36.31
N TYR A 197 25.84 8.93 35.56
CA TYR A 197 27.24 8.90 36.04
C TYR A 197 27.53 9.86 37.20
N THR A 198 26.87 11.02 37.23
CA THR A 198 27.01 11.93 38.38
C THR A 198 26.39 11.34 39.65
N HIS A 199 25.34 10.53 39.52
CA HIS A 199 24.67 9.90 40.65
C HIS A 199 25.34 8.59 41.09
N THR A 200 25.95 7.83 40.18
CA THR A 200 26.63 6.56 40.52
C THR A 200 28.09 6.73 40.89
N CYS A 201 28.68 7.93 40.70
CA CYS A 201 30.09 8.24 40.97
C CYS A 201 31.09 7.28 40.28
N ASP A 202 30.69 6.65 39.17
CA ASP A 202 31.52 5.65 38.50
C ASP A 202 32.46 6.29 37.47
N SER A 203 33.57 6.84 37.98
CA SER A 203 34.64 7.43 37.17
C SER A 203 35.34 6.43 36.22
N ASN A 204 35.27 5.13 36.49
CA ASN A 204 35.90 4.10 35.67
C ASN A 204 35.05 3.76 34.44
N ALA A 205 33.73 3.72 34.61
CA ALA A 205 32.81 3.50 33.50
C ALA A 205 32.87 4.64 32.46
N VAL A 206 33.00 5.89 32.91
CA VAL A 206 33.22 7.05 32.03
C VAL A 206 34.52 6.91 31.22
N ALA A 207 35.62 6.50 31.86
CA ALA A 207 36.90 6.29 31.18
C ALA A 207 36.83 5.17 30.13
N ASN A 208 36.09 4.09 30.43
CA ASN A 208 35.86 2.99 29.50
C ASN A 208 34.99 3.41 28.30
N LEU A 209 33.94 4.22 28.52
CA LEU A 209 33.12 4.77 27.43
C LEU A 209 33.93 5.66 26.50
N LEU A 210 34.77 6.54 27.05
CA LEU A 210 35.64 7.42 26.27
C LEU A 210 36.68 6.63 25.44
N ALA A 211 37.17 5.51 25.98
CA ALA A 211 38.04 4.60 25.23
C ALA A 211 37.28 3.90 24.08
N LYS A 212 36.01 3.51 24.29
CA LYS A 212 35.16 2.87 23.27
C LYS A 212 34.75 3.81 22.14
N LEU A 213 34.54 5.10 22.41
CA LEU A 213 34.12 6.10 21.41
C LEU A 213 35.27 6.59 20.50
N GLY A 214 36.51 6.22 20.80
CA GLY A 214 37.69 6.77 20.14
C GLY A 214 37.88 8.26 20.46
N MET A 215 39.10 8.79 20.33
CA MET A 215 39.47 10.17 20.72
C MET A 215 38.77 11.32 19.94
N ASN A 216 37.61 11.09 19.32
CA ASN A 216 36.89 12.03 18.45
C ASN A 216 35.48 12.40 18.96
N ALA A 217 35.35 12.75 20.25
CA ALA A 217 34.11 13.35 20.75
C ALA A 217 34.36 14.60 21.62
N PRO A 218 35.08 15.64 21.13
CA PRO A 218 35.34 16.85 21.91
C PRO A 218 34.07 17.65 22.25
N GLU A 219 32.96 17.45 21.53
CA GLU A 219 31.67 18.10 21.82
C GLU A 219 30.88 17.38 22.93
N ILE A 220 30.95 16.05 23.02
CA ILE A 220 30.26 15.26 24.05
C ILE A 220 30.91 15.47 25.42
N ILE A 221 32.25 15.54 25.47
CA ILE A 221 33.02 15.75 26.70
C ILE A 221 32.67 17.10 27.34
N LYS A 222 32.47 18.16 26.57
CA LYS A 222 32.08 19.48 27.11
C LYS A 222 30.74 19.47 27.86
N ASN A 223 29.80 18.63 27.45
CA ASN A 223 28.49 18.51 28.10
C ASN A 223 28.50 17.54 29.30
N ILE A 224 29.42 16.56 29.32
CA ILE A 224 29.60 15.65 30.47
C ILE A 224 30.42 16.33 31.58
N THR A 225 31.39 17.21 31.24
CA THR A 225 32.23 17.91 32.23
C THR A 225 31.72 19.31 32.62
N LEU A 226 30.44 19.46 32.99
CA LEU A 226 29.96 20.70 33.61
C LEU A 226 29.07 20.45 34.84
N LYS A 227 29.70 20.00 35.92
CA LYS A 227 29.70 20.75 37.19
C LYS A 227 30.82 20.23 38.10
N PRO A 228 31.68 21.11 38.65
CA PRO A 228 32.57 20.69 39.72
C PRO A 228 31.71 20.29 40.91
N ILE A 229 32.10 19.20 41.56
CA ILE A 229 31.66 18.84 42.90
C ILE A 229 31.96 20.04 43.80
N VAL A 230 30.94 20.86 44.10
CA VAL A 230 31.05 21.86 45.16
C VAL A 230 30.67 21.14 46.44
N THR A 231 31.69 20.62 47.11
CA THR A 231 31.67 20.35 48.55
C THR A 231 31.41 21.65 49.30
N ALA A 232 30.28 21.73 50.00
CA ALA A 232 30.12 22.39 51.31
C ALA A 232 28.76 21.96 51.91
#